data_AF-A0A8T4S7N1-F1
#
_entry.id   AF-A0A8T4S7N1-F1
#
_cell.length_a   1.000
_cell.length_b   1.000
_cell.length_c   1.000
_cell.angle_alpha   90.00
_cell.angle_beta   90.00
_cell.angle_gamma   90.00
#
_symmetry.space_group_name_H-M   'P 1'
#
loop_
_entity.id
_entity.type
_entity.pdbx_description
1 polymer ?
#
loop_
_entity_poly.entity_id
_entity_poly.type
_entity_poly.pdbx_seq_one_letter_code
_entity_poly.pdbx_strand_id
1 'polypeptide(L)'
;MKYKKDNLEALSKEYIGRAIVIGKTNENIPFVTYILTGRSDSSKARILKFDERYGVTYTEPTDRAVLERGSPVLLLYPAIASIDEGKIVVSNGAQTKLILNQLMRSKGANSSRSVLENSLGESFFEYDPKLGLIDITSFEPD
;
A
#
# COMPACT_ATOMS: atom_id res chain seq x y z
N MET A 1 12.98 7.55 -28.74
CA MET A 1 11.56 7.21 -28.51
C MET A 1 10.73 8.45 -28.82
N LYS A 2 9.93 8.45 -29.90
CA LYS A 2 9.01 9.57 -30.20
C LYS A 2 7.72 9.34 -29.39
N TYR A 3 7.46 10.17 -28.40
CA TYR A 3 6.15 10.16 -27.72
C TYR A 3 5.08 10.51 -28.74
N LYS A 4 4.01 9.70 -28.84
CA LYS A 4 2.83 10.05 -29.63
C LYS A 4 2.14 11.24 -28.95
N LYS A 5 1.65 12.18 -29.78
CA LYS A 5 0.88 13.37 -29.39
C LYS A 5 -0.16 13.01 -28.33
N ASP A 6 -0.29 13.86 -27.30
CA ASP A 6 -1.18 13.67 -26.15
C ASP A 6 -2.57 13.19 -26.59
N ASN A 7 -2.87 11.92 -26.32
CA ASN A 7 -4.16 11.33 -26.63
C ASN A 7 -4.92 11.10 -25.32
N LEU A 8 -5.60 12.13 -24.84
CA LEU A 8 -6.40 12.04 -23.61
C LEU A 8 -7.52 11.00 -23.71
N GLU A 9 -7.95 10.60 -24.91
CA GLU A 9 -8.91 9.50 -25.07
C GLU A 9 -8.33 8.15 -24.60
N ALA A 10 -7.02 7.96 -24.67
CA ALA A 10 -6.36 6.74 -24.18
C ALA A 10 -6.47 6.60 -22.65
N LEU A 11 -6.57 7.71 -21.91
CA LEU A 11 -6.75 7.69 -20.45
C LEU A 11 -8.14 7.19 -20.04
N SER A 12 -9.15 7.27 -20.92
CA SER A 12 -10.55 6.92 -20.59
C SER A 12 -10.80 5.41 -20.40
N LYS A 13 -9.81 4.55 -20.66
CA LYS A 13 -9.99 3.09 -20.64
C LYS A 13 -9.00 2.33 -19.75
N GLU A 14 -8.03 3.01 -19.15
CA GLU A 14 -6.99 2.32 -18.38
C GLU A 14 -7.29 2.34 -16.88
N TYR A 15 -7.26 1.14 -16.29
CA TYR A 15 -7.33 0.96 -14.85
C TYR A 15 -5.98 1.33 -14.25
N ILE A 16 -5.95 2.42 -13.48
CA ILE A 16 -4.71 2.97 -12.91
C ILE A 16 -4.18 2.22 -11.69
N GLY A 17 -4.87 1.16 -11.24
CA GLY A 17 -4.53 0.46 -10.00
C GLY A 17 -4.70 1.35 -8.77
N ARG A 18 -3.75 1.28 -7.84
CA ARG A 18 -3.74 2.10 -6.63
C ARG A 18 -2.83 3.30 -6.81
N ALA A 19 -3.21 4.45 -6.26
CA ALA A 19 -2.41 5.67 -6.38
C ALA A 19 -2.02 6.21 -5.01
N ILE A 20 -0.80 6.73 -4.94
CA ILE A 20 -0.26 7.44 -3.78
C ILE A 20 0.02 8.87 -4.24
N VAL A 21 -0.60 9.84 -3.58
CA VAL A 21 -0.34 11.27 -3.80
C VAL A 21 0.35 11.81 -2.56
N ILE A 22 1.53 12.39 -2.73
CA ILE A 22 2.30 13.02 -1.67
C ILE A 22 2.48 14.49 -2.04
N GLY A 23 2.19 15.38 -1.09
CA GLY A 23 2.30 16.80 -1.33
C GLY A 23 2.32 17.60 -0.05
N LYS A 24 2.10 18.91 -0.21
CA LYS A 24 1.92 19.84 0.89
C LYS A 24 0.83 20.85 0.54
N THR A 25 0.12 21.33 1.55
CA THR A 25 -0.85 22.42 1.38
C THR A 25 -0.13 23.76 1.12
N ASN A 26 -0.89 24.80 0.78
CA ASN A 26 -0.36 26.18 0.68
C ASN A 26 0.23 26.69 2.01
N GLU A 27 -0.19 26.09 3.14
CA GLU A 27 0.32 26.38 4.48
C GLU A 27 1.54 25.52 4.85
N ASN A 28 2.14 24.81 3.89
CA ASN A 28 3.25 23.86 4.07
C ASN A 28 2.94 22.65 4.97
N ILE A 29 1.67 22.28 5.12
CA ILE A 29 1.29 21.07 5.85
C ILE A 29 1.48 19.87 4.93
N PRO A 30 2.34 18.89 5.25
CA PRO A 30 2.51 17.70 4.42
C PRO A 30 1.23 16.86 4.44
N PHE A 31 0.86 16.28 3.30
CA PHE A 31 -0.26 15.35 3.21
C PHE A 31 0.07 14.16 2.33
N VAL A 32 -0.58 13.05 2.62
CA VAL A 32 -0.54 11.82 1.84
C VAL A 32 -1.96 11.35 1.60
N THR A 33 -2.28 11.05 0.34
CA THR A 33 -3.55 10.44 -0.05
C THR A 33 -3.27 9.07 -0.67
N TYR A 34 -4.02 8.06 -0.23
CA TYR A 34 -4.03 6.74 -0.84
C TYR A 34 -5.37 6.49 -1.53
N ILE A 35 -5.33 6.13 -2.80
CA ILE A 35 -6.51 5.83 -3.60
C ILE A 35 -6.57 4.32 -3.81
N LEU A 36 -7.55 3.68 -3.17
CA LEU A 36 -7.85 2.28 -3.34
C LEU A 36 -8.85 2.11 -4.49
N THR A 37 -8.47 1.38 -5.52
CA THR A 37 -9.38 0.95 -6.59
C THR A 37 -9.28 -0.56 -6.77
N GLY A 38 -10.23 -1.15 -7.50
CA GLY A 38 -10.29 -2.59 -7.73
C GLY A 38 -10.88 -2.94 -9.09
N ARG A 39 -10.24 -3.86 -9.83
CA ARG A 39 -10.77 -4.40 -11.09
C ARG A 39 -11.57 -5.70 -10.88
N SER A 40 -11.02 -6.62 -10.09
CA SER A 40 -11.66 -7.89 -9.74
C SER A 40 -12.71 -7.72 -8.64
N ASP A 41 -13.64 -8.67 -8.53
CA ASP A 41 -14.64 -8.67 -7.44
C ASP A 41 -13.98 -8.66 -6.05
N SER A 42 -12.92 -9.45 -5.87
CA SER A 42 -12.15 -9.49 -4.63
C SER A 42 -11.39 -8.20 -4.36
N SER A 43 -10.82 -7.56 -5.40
CA SER A 43 -10.13 -6.27 -5.24
C SER A 43 -11.10 -5.15 -4.88
N LYS A 44 -12.34 -5.19 -5.40
CA LYS A 44 -13.44 -4.23 -5.12
C LYS A 44 -14.10 -4.44 -3.76
N ALA A 45 -14.04 -5.65 -3.20
CA ALA A 45 -14.68 -5.99 -1.94
C ALA A 45 -13.89 -5.48 -0.71
N ARG A 46 -13.40 -4.25 -0.76
CA ARG A 46 -12.57 -3.63 0.27
C ARG A 46 -12.83 -2.13 0.40
N ILE A 47 -12.65 -1.63 1.61
CA ILE A 47 -12.67 -0.20 1.95
C ILE A 47 -11.42 0.17 2.74
N LEU A 48 -11.12 1.46 2.80
CA LEU A 48 -10.14 2.00 3.74
C LEU A 48 -10.82 2.31 5.06
N LYS A 49 -10.24 1.83 6.16
CA LYS A 49 -10.70 2.12 7.52
C LYS A 49 -9.57 2.63 8.38
N PHE A 50 -9.81 3.76 9.03
CA PHE A 50 -8.87 4.35 9.97
C PHE A 50 -9.05 3.75 11.37
N ASP A 51 -7.95 3.32 11.96
CA ASP A 51 -7.85 2.92 13.35
C ASP A 51 -7.12 4.03 14.14
N GLU A 52 -7.89 4.82 14.88
CA GLU A 52 -7.40 5.95 15.68
C GLU A 52 -6.40 5.52 16.76
N ARG A 53 -6.52 4.29 17.29
CA ARG A 53 -5.65 3.82 18.37
C ARG A 53 -4.20 3.67 17.91
N TYR A 54 -4.03 3.28 16.65
CA TYR A 54 -2.72 3.00 16.08
C TYR A 54 -2.28 4.05 15.06
N GLY A 55 -3.15 4.98 14.67
CA GLY A 55 -2.85 5.96 13.62
C GLY A 55 -2.67 5.30 12.25
N VAL A 56 -3.37 4.19 11.98
CA VAL A 56 -3.19 3.39 10.77
C VAL A 56 -4.51 3.25 10.01
N THR A 57 -4.44 3.45 8.70
CA THR A 57 -5.53 3.13 7.76
C THR A 57 -5.24 1.80 7.09
N TYR A 58 -6.16 0.84 7.27
CA TYR A 58 -6.06 -0.50 6.69
C TYR A 58 -7.06 -0.69 5.56
N THR A 59 -6.78 -1.66 4.68
CA THR A 59 -7.83 -2.25 3.85
C THR A 59 -8.65 -3.24 4.68
N GLU A 60 -9.97 -3.05 4.71
CA GLU A 60 -10.92 -3.94 5.39
C GLU A 60 -11.88 -4.54 4.36
N PRO A 61 -12.24 -5.84 4.45
CA PRO A 61 -13.20 -6.42 3.52
C PRO A 61 -14.60 -5.85 3.75
N THR A 62 -15.30 -5.53 2.65
CA THR A 62 -16.74 -5.21 2.70
C THR A 62 -17.60 -6.48 2.68
N ASP A 63 -17.10 -7.53 2.04
CA ASP A 63 -17.71 -8.85 1.98
C ASP A 63 -16.61 -9.92 2.15
N ARG A 64 -16.68 -10.64 3.27
CA ARG A 64 -15.69 -11.69 3.60
C ARG A 64 -15.75 -12.87 2.64
N ALA A 65 -16.94 -13.27 2.17
CA ALA A 65 -17.07 -14.37 1.22
C ALA A 65 -16.47 -14.02 -0.14
N VAL A 66 -16.56 -12.75 -0.55
CA VAL A 66 -15.92 -12.27 -1.78
C VAL A 66 -14.40 -12.18 -1.61
N LEU A 67 -13.91 -11.75 -0.44
CA LEU A 67 -12.48 -11.75 -0.12
C LEU A 67 -11.91 -13.18 -0.12
N GLU A 68 -12.64 -14.15 0.42
CA GLU A 68 -12.28 -15.57 0.42
C GLU A 68 -12.17 -16.18 -0.98
N ARG A 69 -12.58 -15.45 -2.05
CA ARG A 69 -12.30 -15.81 -3.45
C ARG A 69 -10.97 -15.23 -3.97
N GLY A 70 -10.44 -14.18 -3.35
CA GLY A 70 -9.08 -13.66 -3.57
C GLY A 70 -8.06 -14.21 -2.56
N SER A 71 -6.87 -13.60 -2.54
CA SER A 71 -5.80 -13.87 -1.57
C SER A 71 -5.85 -12.82 -0.44
N PRO A 72 -6.16 -13.19 0.81
CA PRO A 72 -6.21 -12.25 1.92
C PRO A 72 -4.87 -11.57 2.20
N VAL A 73 -3.74 -12.27 2.05
CA VAL A 73 -2.37 -11.72 2.23
C VAL A 73 -2.14 -10.50 1.34
N LEU A 74 -2.66 -10.57 0.12
CA LEU A 74 -2.54 -9.52 -0.87
C LEU A 74 -3.60 -8.43 -0.71
N LEU A 75 -4.74 -8.79 -0.14
CA LEU A 75 -5.91 -7.93 -0.11
C LEU A 75 -6.03 -7.11 1.18
N LEU A 76 -5.49 -7.61 2.30
CA LEU A 76 -5.59 -7.02 3.63
C LEU A 76 -4.21 -6.52 4.09
N TYR A 77 -4.03 -5.21 4.14
CA TYR A 77 -2.77 -4.59 4.53
C TYR A 77 -2.97 -3.18 5.10
N PRO A 78 -2.03 -2.68 5.91
CA PRO A 78 -1.97 -1.25 6.23
C PRO A 78 -1.65 -0.47 4.96
N ALA A 79 -2.49 0.48 4.56
CA ALA A 79 -2.28 1.33 3.40
C ALA A 79 -1.46 2.59 3.78
N ILE A 80 -1.83 3.23 4.89
CA ILE A 80 -1.15 4.40 5.44
C ILE A 80 -0.97 4.18 6.94
N ALA A 81 0.20 4.51 7.47
CA ALA A 81 0.42 4.57 8.90
C ALA A 81 1.15 5.86 9.27
N SER A 82 0.59 6.61 10.21
CA SER A 82 1.29 7.68 10.90
C SER A 82 1.93 7.10 12.15
N ILE A 83 3.20 7.36 12.34
CA ILE A 83 3.91 7.03 13.58
C ILE A 83 4.26 8.32 14.32
N ASP A 84 4.78 8.17 15.54
CA ASP A 84 5.26 9.29 16.35
C ASP A 84 6.26 10.16 15.57
N GLU A 85 6.28 11.46 15.89
CA GLU A 85 7.18 12.48 15.29
C GLU A 85 6.88 12.84 13.82
N GLY A 86 5.66 12.63 13.33
CA GLY A 86 5.23 13.13 12.01
C GLY A 86 5.78 12.36 10.82
N LYS A 87 6.30 11.14 11.04
CA LYS A 87 6.69 10.22 9.96
C LYS A 87 5.45 9.48 9.45
N ILE A 88 5.32 9.39 8.14
CA ILE A 88 4.21 8.71 7.46
C ILE A 88 4.80 7.59 6.61
N VAL A 89 4.23 6.39 6.73
CA VAL A 89 4.54 5.23 5.88
C VAL A 89 3.32 4.97 4.99
N VAL A 90 3.53 4.85 3.70
CA VAL A 90 2.48 4.56 2.71
C VAL A 90 3.03 3.62 1.64
N SER A 91 2.25 2.61 1.27
CA SER A 91 2.56 1.73 0.13
C SER A 91 1.28 1.06 -0.41
N ASN A 92 1.38 0.38 -1.55
CA ASN A 92 0.26 -0.27 -2.22
C ASN A 92 0.04 -1.75 -1.84
N GLY A 93 0.57 -2.22 -0.71
CA GLY A 93 0.48 -3.62 -0.30
C GLY A 93 1.07 -3.95 1.07
N ALA A 94 1.37 -5.23 1.27
CA ALA A 94 1.89 -5.78 2.53
C ALA A 94 3.26 -5.21 2.92
N GLN A 95 4.01 -4.63 1.99
CA GLN A 95 5.27 -3.96 2.23
C GLN A 95 5.16 -2.77 3.22
N THR A 96 3.99 -2.14 3.37
CA THR A 96 3.78 -1.15 4.46
C THR A 96 4.10 -1.75 5.83
N LYS A 97 3.72 -3.01 6.07
CA LYS A 97 3.99 -3.72 7.32
C LYS A 97 5.48 -3.98 7.51
N LEU A 98 6.19 -4.34 6.45
CA LEU A 98 7.64 -4.57 6.49
C LEU A 98 8.39 -3.28 6.85
N ILE A 99 8.00 -2.16 6.23
CA ILE A 99 8.58 -0.84 6.51
C ILE A 99 8.29 -0.42 7.95
N LEU A 100 7.05 -0.57 8.43
CA LEU A 100 6.68 -0.26 9.81
C LEU A 100 7.47 -1.08 10.83
N ASN A 101 7.58 -2.39 10.61
CA ASN A 101 8.35 -3.28 11.48
C ASN A 101 9.81 -2.82 11.58
N GLN A 102 10.44 -2.45 10.45
CA GLN A 102 11.82 -1.99 10.46
C GLN A 102 12.00 -0.64 11.16
N LEU A 103 11.02 0.25 10.99
CA LEU A 103 11.02 1.57 11.61
C LEU A 103 10.86 1.48 13.14
N MET A 104 10.00 0.58 13.61
CA MET A 104 9.85 0.25 15.04
C MET A 104 11.13 -0.39 15.62
N ARG A 105 11.74 -1.35 14.92
CA ARG A 105 12.99 -2.01 15.37
C ARG A 105 14.15 -1.05 15.49
N SER A 106 14.23 -0.07 14.59
CA SER A 106 15.26 0.96 14.61
C SER A 106 14.97 2.12 15.58
N LYS A 107 13.87 2.06 16.34
CA LYS A 107 13.41 3.12 17.25
C LYS A 107 13.36 4.50 16.57
N GLY A 108 13.04 4.54 15.28
CA GLY A 108 12.97 5.79 14.51
C GLY A 108 14.31 6.51 14.28
N ALA A 109 15.45 5.92 14.64
CA ALA A 109 16.78 6.53 14.54
C ALA A 109 17.41 6.44 13.13
N ASN A 110 16.81 5.66 12.24
CA ASN A 110 17.31 5.41 10.90
C ASN A 110 16.78 6.41 9.87
N SER A 111 17.60 6.74 8.87
CA SER A 111 17.15 7.52 7.71
C SER A 111 16.10 6.75 6.90
N SER A 112 15.16 7.45 6.25
CA SER A 112 14.11 6.81 5.43
C SER A 112 14.69 5.86 4.39
N ARG A 113 15.83 6.21 3.79
CA ARG A 113 16.56 5.36 2.85
C ARG A 113 16.98 4.03 3.49
N SER A 114 17.66 4.08 4.64
CA SER A 114 18.11 2.87 5.33
C SER A 114 16.94 2.02 5.83
N VAL A 115 15.80 2.62 6.18
CA VAL A 115 14.60 1.88 6.54
C VAL A 115 14.06 1.11 5.34
N LEU A 116 13.99 1.74 4.16
CA LEU A 116 13.55 1.08 2.92
C LEU A 116 14.52 -0.02 2.50
N GLU A 117 15.83 0.26 2.47
CA GLU A 117 16.86 -0.73 2.10
C GLU A 117 16.82 -1.95 3.02
N ASN A 118 16.66 -1.76 4.32
CA ASN A 118 16.61 -2.87 5.26
C ASN A 118 15.26 -3.59 5.31
N SER A 119 14.16 -2.97 4.85
CA SER A 119 12.83 -3.59 4.85
C SER A 119 12.50 -4.31 3.54
N LEU A 120 13.10 -3.88 2.43
CA LEU A 120 12.81 -4.38 1.08
C LEU A 120 14.03 -4.98 0.38
N GLY A 121 15.20 -5.00 1.03
CA GLY A 121 16.45 -5.51 0.46
C GLY A 121 16.59 -7.03 0.42
N GLU A 122 15.77 -7.75 1.19
CA GLU A 122 15.70 -9.21 1.20
C GLU A 122 14.25 -9.66 1.01
N SER A 123 14.02 -10.69 0.20
CA SER A 123 12.68 -11.25 -0.03
C SER A 123 12.05 -11.73 1.27
N PHE A 124 10.78 -11.39 1.47
CA PHE A 124 9.99 -11.83 2.60
C PHE A 124 8.81 -12.62 2.09
N PHE A 125 8.74 -13.90 2.47
CA PHE A 125 7.70 -14.80 1.99
C PHE A 125 6.57 -14.93 3.01
N GLU A 126 5.33 -14.76 2.54
CA GLU A 126 4.12 -15.08 3.31
C GLU A 126 3.34 -16.19 2.61
N TYR A 127 2.83 -17.13 3.39
CA TYR A 127 2.03 -18.22 2.85
C TYR A 127 0.60 -17.76 2.63
N ASP A 128 0.12 -17.98 1.41
CA ASP A 128 -1.28 -17.87 1.05
C ASP A 128 -1.84 -19.26 0.67
N PRO A 129 -3.02 -19.66 1.18
CA PRO A 129 -3.61 -20.97 0.89
C PRO A 129 -3.85 -21.27 -0.60
N LYS A 130 -3.94 -20.24 -1.45
CA LYS A 130 -4.24 -20.38 -2.88
C LYS A 130 -3.03 -20.19 -3.76
N LEU A 131 -2.12 -19.31 -3.38
CA LEU A 131 -0.97 -18.94 -4.18
C LEU A 131 0.33 -19.58 -3.69
N GLY A 132 0.32 -20.22 -2.51
CA GLY A 132 1.52 -20.77 -1.89
C GLY A 132 2.38 -19.70 -1.25
N LEU A 133 3.70 -19.85 -1.30
CA LEU A 133 4.64 -18.85 -0.79
C LEU A 133 4.72 -17.67 -1.77
N ILE A 134 4.37 -16.48 -1.30
CA ILE A 134 4.42 -15.24 -2.06
C ILE A 134 5.51 -14.35 -1.49
N ASP A 135 6.40 -13.83 -2.33
CA ASP A 135 7.34 -12.78 -1.92
C ASP A 135 6.63 -11.41 -1.83
N ILE A 136 6.25 -11.02 -0.62
CA ILE A 136 5.51 -9.77 -0.38
C ILE A 136 6.37 -8.50 -0.44
N THR A 137 7.67 -8.60 -0.77
CA THR A 137 8.54 -7.43 -0.96
C THR A 137 8.43 -6.84 -2.36
N SER A 138 8.20 -7.70 -3.35
CA SER A 138 8.17 -7.37 -4.77
C SER A 138 6.78 -7.55 -5.39
N PHE A 139 5.86 -8.18 -4.66
CA PHE A 139 4.54 -8.50 -5.18
C PHE A 139 3.58 -7.31 -5.09
N GLU A 140 2.98 -6.96 -6.23
CA GLU A 140 1.90 -5.99 -6.29
C GLU A 140 0.54 -6.69 -6.29
N PRO A 141 -0.38 -6.36 -5.37
CA PRO A 141 -1.71 -6.96 -5.36
C PRO A 141 -2.62 -6.38 -6.45
N ASP A 142 -2.37 -6.67 -7.72
CA ASP A 142 -3.30 -6.76 -8.87
C ASP A 142 -2.54 -7.21 -10.14
#